data_AF-A0A6V7I0P0-F1
#
_entry.id   AF-A0A6V7I0P0-F1
#
_cell.length_a   1.000
_cell.length_b   1.000
_cell.length_c   1.000
_cell.angle_alpha   90.00
_cell.angle_beta   90.00
_cell.angle_gamma   90.00
#
_symmetry.space_group_name_H-M   'P 1'
#
loop_
_entity.id
_entity.type
_entity.pdbx_description
1 polymer ?
#
loop_
_entity_poly.entity_id
_entity_poly.type
_entity_poly.pdbx_seq_one_letter_code
_entity_poly.pdbx_strand_id
1 'polypeptide(L)'
;YRMPPTVEGQVTMEKTPSYFITSEAPRRVQHMDPGTKLIVVVRDPVTRAISDYTQVKSKRPDLPKFEDRAFINGSQIVDTNWAPLRIGVYARYLERWLQYFPLSQLLFVSGERLINDPANEITRVQDFLGLKRVITKKHFYFNSTKGFPCLLKSEQNNAPHCL
;
A
#
# COMPACT_ATOMS: atom_id res chain seq x y z
N TYR A 1 5.58 16.13 15.97
CA TYR A 1 6.05 16.39 14.59
C TYR A 1 4.91 17.04 13.81
N ARG A 2 5.16 18.18 13.15
CA ARG A 2 4.22 18.80 12.19
C ARG A 2 4.77 18.56 10.78
N MET A 3 3.90 18.38 9.79
CA MET A 3 4.35 18.31 8.40
C MET A 3 4.90 19.66 7.93
N PRO A 4 5.94 19.68 7.10
CA PRO A 4 6.44 20.92 6.51
C PRO A 4 5.37 21.57 5.63
N PRO A 5 5.33 22.90 5.52
CA PRO A 5 4.38 23.58 4.64
C PRO A 5 4.69 23.25 3.17
N THR A 6 3.63 23.03 2.38
CA THR A 6 3.74 22.93 0.91
C THR A 6 3.52 24.28 0.26
N VAL A 7 4.26 24.54 -0.82
CA VAL A 7 4.07 25.73 -1.66
C VAL A 7 3.05 25.47 -2.77
N GLU A 8 2.65 26.53 -3.47
CA GLU A 8 1.74 26.44 -4.62
C GLU A 8 2.27 25.45 -5.67
N GLY A 9 1.37 24.61 -6.20
CA GLY A 9 1.71 23.54 -7.15
C GLY A 9 2.27 22.25 -6.54
N GLN A 10 2.57 22.20 -5.23
CA GLN A 10 2.92 20.96 -4.55
C GLN A 10 1.69 20.24 -3.99
N VAL A 11 1.75 18.91 -4.00
CA VAL A 11 0.74 18.05 -3.38
C VAL A 11 1.30 17.49 -2.08
N THR A 12 0.60 17.74 -0.97
CA THR A 12 0.91 17.10 0.32
C THR A 12 0.34 15.68 0.33
N MET A 13 1.15 14.70 0.76
CA MET A 13 0.72 13.31 0.91
C MET A 13 1.16 12.74 2.27
N GLU A 14 0.37 11.80 2.78
CA GLU A 14 0.67 11.01 3.98
C GLU A 14 0.34 9.53 3.69
N LYS A 15 0.97 8.60 4.40
CA LYS A 15 0.74 7.16 4.23
C LYS A 15 0.67 6.45 5.57
N THR A 16 -0.56 6.08 5.95
CA THR A 16 -0.84 5.23 7.11
C THR A 16 -1.65 4.00 6.66
N PRO A 17 -1.03 2.81 6.52
CA PRO A 17 -1.70 1.61 6.01
C PRO A 17 -2.94 1.18 6.79
N SER A 18 -2.97 1.43 8.10
CA SER A 18 -4.08 1.03 8.97
C SER A 18 -5.38 1.80 8.68
N TYR A 19 -5.33 2.96 8.02
CA TYR A 19 -6.54 3.71 7.66
C TYR A 19 -7.54 2.85 6.90
N PHE A 20 -7.06 2.02 5.96
CA PHE A 20 -7.94 1.22 5.10
C PHE A 20 -8.89 0.31 5.91
N ILE A 21 -8.43 -0.20 7.06
CA ILE A 21 -9.18 -1.13 7.89
C ILE A 21 -9.92 -0.47 9.08
N THR A 22 -9.54 0.75 9.45
CA THR A 22 -10.15 1.51 10.55
C THR A 22 -11.57 1.96 10.18
N SER A 23 -12.57 1.67 11.03
CA SER A 23 -13.99 1.99 10.77
C SER A 23 -14.28 3.47 10.63
N GLU A 24 -13.67 4.29 11.49
CA GLU A 24 -13.93 5.73 11.53
C GLU A 24 -13.15 6.52 10.48
N ALA A 25 -12.16 5.90 9.82
CA ALA A 25 -11.25 6.61 8.93
C ALA A 25 -11.96 7.22 7.71
N PRO A 26 -12.84 6.51 6.96
CA PRO A 26 -13.53 7.10 5.81
C PRO A 26 -14.31 8.37 6.17
N ARG A 27 -15.11 8.32 7.26
CA ARG A 27 -15.89 9.47 7.73
C ARG A 27 -14.99 10.65 8.11
N ARG A 28 -13.92 10.39 8.86
CA ARG A 28 -13.02 11.45 9.34
C ARG A 28 -12.25 12.10 8.19
N VAL A 29 -11.79 11.32 7.23
CA VAL A 29 -11.08 11.83 6.04
C VAL A 29 -12.03 12.65 5.16
N GLN A 30 -13.26 12.17 4.94
CA GLN A 30 -14.27 12.93 4.19
C GLN A 30 -14.64 14.24 4.90
N HIS A 31 -14.77 14.24 6.22
CA HIS A 31 -15.08 15.44 6.99
C HIS A 31 -13.95 16.48 6.96
N MET A 32 -12.69 16.02 6.87
CA MET A 32 -11.53 16.89 6.71
C MET A 32 -11.52 17.54 5.33
N ASP A 33 -11.69 16.75 4.28
CA ASP A 33 -11.79 17.24 2.90
C ASP A 33 -12.51 16.20 2.01
N PRO A 34 -13.73 16.48 1.53
CA PRO A 34 -14.46 15.61 0.62
C PRO A 34 -13.75 15.40 -0.73
N GLY A 35 -12.87 16.32 -1.13
CA GLY A 35 -12.10 16.26 -2.38
C GLY A 35 -10.84 15.40 -2.30
N THR A 36 -10.53 14.81 -1.13
CA THR A 36 -9.31 14.01 -0.94
C THR A 36 -9.25 12.84 -1.93
N LYS A 37 -8.12 12.70 -2.61
CA LYS A 37 -7.80 11.54 -3.46
C LYS A 37 -7.14 10.46 -2.62
N LEU A 38 -7.56 9.21 -2.81
CA LEU A 38 -7.13 8.06 -2.03
C LEU A 38 -6.37 7.08 -2.92
N ILE A 39 -5.21 6.60 -2.45
CA ILE A 39 -4.42 5.59 -3.13
C ILE A 39 -4.36 4.35 -2.26
N VAL A 40 -4.76 3.21 -2.82
CA VAL A 40 -4.74 1.90 -2.14
C VAL A 40 -3.78 0.99 -2.91
N VAL A 41 -2.66 0.65 -2.28
CA VAL A 41 -1.72 -0.33 -2.83
C VAL A 41 -2.16 -1.72 -2.38
N VAL A 42 -2.62 -2.55 -3.31
CA VAL A 42 -3.09 -3.91 -3.07
C VAL A 42 -2.07 -4.93 -3.54
N ARG A 43 -2.11 -6.15 -2.98
CA ARG A 43 -1.28 -7.29 -3.38
C ARG A 43 -2.15 -8.53 -3.44
N ASP A 44 -1.62 -9.62 -3.96
CA ASP A 44 -2.24 -10.92 -3.76
C ASP A 44 -2.50 -11.16 -2.25
N PRO A 45 -3.74 -11.46 -1.83
CA PRO A 45 -4.11 -11.53 -0.42
C PRO A 45 -3.37 -12.63 0.35
N VAL A 46 -2.95 -13.70 -0.33
CA VAL A 46 -2.17 -14.80 0.29
C VAL A 46 -0.76 -14.33 0.58
N THR A 47 -0.06 -13.78 -0.41
CA THR A 47 1.30 -13.26 -0.22
C THR A 47 1.34 -12.10 0.79
N ARG A 48 0.29 -11.26 0.80
CA ARG A 48 0.11 -10.18 1.77
C ARG A 48 -0.04 -10.73 3.20
N ALA A 49 -0.85 -11.76 3.40
CA ALA A 49 -1.04 -12.39 4.70
C ALA A 49 0.26 -13.04 5.23
N ILE A 50 1.00 -13.74 4.36
CA ILE A 50 2.30 -14.33 4.72
C ILE A 50 3.32 -13.24 5.06
N SER A 51 3.35 -12.14 4.31
CA SER A 51 4.25 -11.01 4.60
C SER A 51 3.94 -10.35 5.96
N ASP A 52 2.65 -10.17 6.27
CA ASP A 52 2.20 -9.62 7.55
C ASP A 52 2.58 -10.55 8.72
N TYR A 53 2.30 -11.86 8.57
CA TYR A 53 2.75 -12.88 9.52
C TYR A 53 4.26 -12.86 9.73
N THR A 54 5.05 -12.80 8.65
CA THR A 54 6.51 -12.79 8.71
C THR A 54 7.03 -11.57 9.47
N GLN A 55 6.41 -10.40 9.28
CA GLN A 55 6.74 -9.18 10.03
C GLN A 55 6.40 -9.31 11.53
N VAL A 56 5.31 -9.99 11.88
CA VAL A 56 4.97 -10.23 13.29
C VAL A 56 5.91 -11.27 13.90
N LYS A 57 6.23 -12.35 13.18
CA LYS A 57 7.12 -13.42 13.63
C LYS A 57 8.55 -12.94 13.85
N SER A 58 9.07 -12.01 13.04
CA SER A 58 10.39 -11.42 13.27
C SER A 58 10.49 -10.64 14.59
N LYS A 59 9.35 -10.18 15.12
CA LYS A 59 9.25 -9.51 16.43
C LYS A 59 8.84 -10.46 17.56
N ARG A 60 8.26 -11.62 17.23
CA ARG A 60 7.77 -12.65 18.16
C ARG A 60 8.13 -14.04 17.63
N PRO A 61 9.35 -14.53 17.88
CA PRO A 61 9.86 -15.78 17.32
C PRO A 61 9.07 -17.03 17.75
N ASP A 62 8.41 -16.96 18.90
CA ASP A 62 7.56 -18.00 19.50
C ASP A 62 6.17 -18.13 18.85
N LEU A 63 5.86 -17.29 17.85
CA LEU A 63 4.59 -17.32 17.15
C LEU A 63 4.39 -18.69 16.45
N PRO A 64 3.20 -19.34 16.60
CA PRO A 64 2.87 -20.58 15.90
C PRO A 64 3.04 -20.48 14.39
N LYS A 65 3.07 -21.62 13.68
CA LYS A 65 3.21 -21.61 12.22
C LYS A 65 2.02 -20.91 11.57
N PHE A 66 2.20 -20.43 10.34
CA PHE A 66 1.16 -19.71 9.62
C PHE A 66 -0.05 -20.62 9.41
N GLU A 67 0.20 -21.85 9.01
CA GLU A 67 -0.77 -22.90 8.72
C GLU A 67 -1.61 -23.24 9.97
N ASP A 68 -0.99 -23.28 11.15
CA ASP A 68 -1.68 -23.56 12.43
C ASP A 68 -2.69 -22.45 12.80
N ARG A 69 -2.51 -21.24 12.27
CA ARG A 69 -3.36 -20.06 12.54
C ARG A 69 -4.29 -19.73 11.38
N ALA A 70 -4.01 -20.22 10.19
CA ALA A 70 -4.75 -19.87 8.99
C ALA A 70 -6.14 -20.51 8.94
N PHE A 71 -6.38 -21.56 9.73
CA PHE A 71 -7.63 -22.32 9.72
C PHE A 71 -8.29 -22.37 11.10
N ILE A 72 -9.63 -22.40 11.10
CA ILE A 72 -10.43 -22.47 12.32
C ILE A 72 -10.29 -23.87 12.94
N ASN A 73 -9.73 -23.96 14.14
CA ASN A 73 -9.64 -25.19 14.95
C ASN A 73 -9.11 -26.43 14.18
N GLY A 74 -8.16 -26.25 13.27
CA GLY A 74 -7.59 -27.34 12.47
C GLY A 74 -8.51 -27.90 11.37
N SER A 75 -9.63 -27.22 11.08
CA SER A 75 -10.48 -27.52 9.92
C SER A 75 -9.83 -27.04 8.61
N GLN A 76 -10.54 -27.20 7.48
CA GLN A 76 -10.15 -26.60 6.20
C GLN A 76 -10.79 -25.22 5.95
N ILE A 77 -11.47 -24.67 6.96
CA ILE A 77 -12.13 -23.37 6.85
C ILE A 77 -11.13 -22.29 7.24
N VAL A 78 -10.86 -21.38 6.30
CA VAL A 78 -9.94 -20.25 6.49
C VAL A 78 -10.46 -19.31 7.58
N ASP A 79 -9.63 -19.02 8.59
CA ASP A 79 -9.98 -18.10 9.67
C ASP A 79 -9.88 -16.64 9.23
N THR A 80 -10.95 -16.14 8.61
CA THR A 80 -11.06 -14.73 8.21
C THR A 80 -11.17 -13.75 9.39
N ASN A 81 -11.19 -14.21 10.64
CA ASN A 81 -11.07 -13.35 11.81
C ASN A 81 -9.63 -13.07 12.20
N TRP A 82 -8.68 -13.94 11.82
CA TRP A 82 -7.27 -13.70 12.07
C TRP A 82 -6.77 -12.50 11.26
N ALA A 83 -6.12 -11.53 11.91
CA ALA A 83 -5.84 -10.22 11.32
C ALA A 83 -5.09 -10.29 9.95
N PRO A 84 -4.04 -11.12 9.77
CA PRO A 84 -3.39 -11.27 8.47
C PRO A 84 -4.32 -11.76 7.35
N LEU A 85 -5.31 -12.60 7.64
CA LEU A 85 -6.25 -13.04 6.61
C LEU A 85 -7.36 -12.01 6.40
N ARG A 86 -7.90 -11.48 7.50
CA ARG A 86 -8.97 -10.48 7.52
C ARG A 86 -8.64 -9.25 6.69
N ILE A 87 -7.42 -8.72 6.79
CA ILE A 87 -6.96 -7.54 6.06
C ILE A 87 -6.94 -7.78 4.54
N GLY A 88 -6.74 -9.03 4.10
CA GLY A 88 -6.75 -9.42 2.69
C GLY A 88 -8.14 -9.47 2.05
N VAL A 89 -9.22 -9.39 2.85
CA VAL A 89 -10.60 -9.36 2.34
C VAL A 89 -10.94 -7.93 1.90
N TYR A 90 -10.27 -7.44 0.85
CA TYR A 90 -10.30 -6.03 0.46
C TYR A 90 -11.70 -5.47 0.19
N ALA A 91 -12.57 -6.26 -0.45
CA ALA A 91 -13.94 -5.86 -0.77
C ALA A 91 -14.71 -5.37 0.47
N ARG A 92 -14.57 -6.07 1.61
CA ARG A 92 -15.21 -5.71 2.88
C ARG A 92 -14.86 -4.30 3.36
N TYR A 93 -13.61 -3.89 3.15
CA TYR A 93 -13.17 -2.55 3.53
C TYR A 93 -13.56 -1.52 2.48
N LEU A 94 -13.42 -1.87 1.20
CA LEU A 94 -13.80 -1.01 0.09
C LEU A 94 -15.26 -0.58 0.16
N GLU A 95 -16.19 -1.49 0.46
CA GLU A 95 -17.61 -1.16 0.65
C GLU A 95 -17.82 -0.03 1.67
N ARG A 96 -17.04 0.00 2.76
CA ARG A 96 -17.11 1.08 3.76
C ARG A 96 -16.58 2.40 3.21
N TRP A 97 -15.48 2.37 2.45
CA TRP A 97 -14.91 3.58 1.84
C TRP A 97 -15.85 4.18 0.79
N LEU A 98 -16.54 3.34 0.02
CA LEU A 98 -17.49 3.76 -1.02
C LEU A 98 -18.76 4.42 -0.48
N GLN A 99 -19.05 4.31 0.83
CA GLN A 99 -20.13 5.09 1.46
C GLN A 99 -19.80 6.58 1.58
N TYR A 100 -18.51 6.95 1.52
CA TYR A 100 -18.04 8.31 1.75
C TYR A 100 -17.33 8.92 0.54
N PHE A 101 -16.73 8.09 -0.32
CA PHE A 101 -15.98 8.54 -1.49
C PHE A 101 -16.47 7.83 -2.75
N PRO A 102 -16.67 8.54 -3.87
CA PRO A 102 -16.95 7.91 -5.15
C PRO A 102 -15.72 7.11 -5.61
N LEU A 103 -15.95 6.02 -6.36
CA LEU A 103 -14.86 5.16 -6.86
C LEU A 103 -13.80 5.94 -7.65
N SER A 104 -14.17 7.02 -8.34
CA SER A 104 -13.26 7.90 -9.08
C SER A 104 -12.23 8.64 -8.22
N GLN A 105 -12.44 8.73 -6.90
CA GLN A 105 -11.48 9.27 -5.93
C GLN A 105 -10.56 8.18 -5.33
N LEU A 106 -10.67 6.92 -5.76
CA LEU A 106 -9.80 5.84 -5.32
C LEU A 106 -8.98 5.30 -6.49
N LEU A 107 -7.65 5.29 -6.33
CA LEU A 107 -6.73 4.60 -7.23
C LEU A 107 -6.23 3.31 -6.58
N PHE A 108 -6.44 2.18 -7.26
CA PHE A 108 -5.84 0.91 -6.88
C PHE A 108 -4.53 0.67 -7.64
N VAL A 109 -3.44 0.63 -6.88
CA VAL A 109 -2.08 0.37 -7.37
C VAL A 109 -1.75 -1.09 -7.11
N SER A 110 -1.22 -1.80 -8.11
CA SER A 110 -0.79 -3.19 -7.93
C SER A 110 0.60 -3.23 -7.32
N GLY A 111 0.74 -3.86 -6.16
CA GLY A 111 2.02 -4.06 -5.51
C GLY A 111 2.95 -4.97 -6.31
N GLU A 112 2.41 -5.98 -7.01
CA GLU A 112 3.18 -6.85 -7.91
C GLU A 112 3.76 -6.05 -9.08
N ARG A 113 2.95 -5.20 -9.71
CA ARG A 113 3.42 -4.33 -10.79
C ARG A 113 4.36 -3.23 -10.27
N LEU A 114 4.20 -2.77 -9.04
CA LEU A 114 5.13 -1.81 -8.46
C LEU A 114 6.54 -2.41 -8.27
N ILE A 115 6.63 -3.73 -8.14
CA ILE A 115 7.92 -4.45 -8.11
C ILE A 115 8.44 -4.70 -9.54
N ASN A 116 7.57 -5.19 -10.43
CA ASN A 116 7.97 -5.66 -11.76
C ASN A 116 8.10 -4.55 -12.82
N ASP A 117 7.28 -3.51 -12.73
CA ASP A 117 7.21 -2.36 -13.65
C ASP A 117 6.83 -1.07 -12.88
N PRO A 118 7.71 -0.59 -11.97
CA PRO A 118 7.41 0.55 -11.10
C PRO A 118 7.09 1.83 -11.89
N ALA A 119 7.75 2.04 -13.03
CA ALA A 119 7.57 3.26 -13.83
C ALA A 119 6.13 3.40 -14.35
N ASN A 120 5.50 2.29 -14.72
CA ASN A 120 4.13 2.28 -15.21
C ASN A 120 3.12 2.54 -14.09
N GLU A 121 3.25 1.85 -12.94
CA GLU A 121 2.37 2.10 -11.80
C GLU A 121 2.50 3.54 -11.27
N ILE A 122 3.72 4.09 -11.25
CA ILE A 122 3.93 5.50 -10.86
C ILE A 122 3.42 6.48 -11.92
N THR A 123 3.39 6.10 -13.20
CA THR A 123 2.71 6.90 -14.24
C THR A 123 1.22 7.02 -13.94
N ARG A 124 0.56 5.91 -13.60
CA ARG A 124 -0.87 5.91 -13.20
C ARG A 124 -1.12 6.79 -11.97
N VAL A 125 -0.21 6.77 -10.98
CA VAL A 125 -0.29 7.63 -9.79
C VAL A 125 -0.14 9.11 -10.16
N GLN A 126 0.82 9.46 -11.01
CA GLN A 126 1.01 10.84 -11.47
C GLN A 126 -0.25 11.36 -12.19
N ASP A 127 -0.81 10.57 -13.11
CA ASP A 127 -2.04 10.93 -13.83
C ASP A 127 -3.24 11.11 -12.89
N PHE A 128 -3.42 10.18 -11.95
CA PHE A 128 -4.51 10.24 -10.99
C PHE A 128 -4.44 11.49 -10.11
N LEU A 129 -3.23 11.91 -9.73
CA LEU A 129 -3.00 13.13 -8.96
C LEU A 129 -3.01 14.41 -9.80
N GLY A 130 -3.11 14.31 -11.14
CA GLY A 130 -3.03 15.46 -12.04
C GLY A 130 -1.63 16.05 -12.14
N LEU A 131 -0.59 15.27 -11.85
CA LEU A 131 0.81 15.69 -11.86
C LEU A 131 1.43 15.46 -13.24
N LYS A 132 2.40 16.30 -13.59
CA LYS A 132 3.26 16.07 -14.77
C LYS A 132 4.00 14.74 -14.60
N ARG A 133 4.05 13.95 -15.67
CA ARG A 133 4.83 12.70 -15.73
C ARG A 133 6.33 12.98 -15.76
N VAL A 134 6.92 13.17 -14.58
CA VAL A 134 8.36 13.42 -14.39
C VAL A 134 9.07 12.11 -14.06
N ILE A 135 8.46 11.25 -13.23
CA ILE A 135 9.02 9.96 -12.87
C ILE A 135 8.80 8.99 -14.03
N THR A 136 9.92 8.51 -14.58
CA THR A 136 9.99 7.54 -15.68
C THR A 136 10.94 6.39 -15.35
N LYS A 137 11.10 5.44 -16.28
CA LYS A 137 11.98 4.26 -16.15
C LYS A 137 13.40 4.58 -15.68
N LYS A 138 13.95 5.73 -16.05
CA LYS A 138 15.32 6.15 -15.68
C LYS A 138 15.54 6.36 -14.17
N HIS A 139 14.46 6.49 -13.40
CA HIS A 139 14.54 6.68 -11.94
C HIS A 139 14.56 5.35 -11.17
N PHE A 140 14.50 4.22 -11.88
CA PHE A 140 14.49 2.89 -11.29
C PHE A 140 15.63 2.06 -11.88
N TYR A 141 16.26 1.26 -11.03
CA TYR A 141 17.08 0.15 -11.47
C TYR A 141 16.78 -1.08 -10.61
N PHE A 142 16.89 -2.27 -11.18
CA PHE A 142 16.60 -3.51 -10.46
C PHE A 142 17.85 -4.02 -9.75
N ASN A 143 17.75 -4.25 -8.43
CA ASN A 143 18.83 -4.87 -7.67
C ASN A 143 18.55 -6.37 -7.52
N SER A 144 19.29 -7.19 -8.30
CA SER A 144 19.13 -8.65 -8.30
C SER A 144 19.43 -9.29 -6.95
N THR A 145 20.38 -8.75 -6.18
CA THR A 145 20.72 -9.24 -4.83
C THR A 145 19.58 -9.01 -3.84
N LYS A 146 18.89 -7.88 -3.94
CA LYS A 146 17.74 -7.56 -3.08
C LYS A 146 16.42 -8.15 -3.60
N GLY A 147 16.29 -8.37 -4.91
CA GLY A 147 15.06 -8.84 -5.55
C GLY A 147 13.97 -7.77 -5.70
N PHE A 148 14.33 -6.48 -5.55
CA PHE A 148 13.40 -5.35 -5.64
C PHE A 148 13.98 -4.21 -6.48
N PRO A 149 13.12 -3.39 -7.14
CA PRO A 149 13.57 -2.15 -7.77
C PRO A 149 14.01 -1.13 -6.72
N CYS A 150 15.03 -0.37 -7.05
CA CYS A 150 15.61 0.67 -6.21
C CYS A 150 15.53 2.03 -6.93
N LEU A 151 15.49 3.11 -6.16
CA LEU A 151 15.35 4.48 -6.65
C LEU A 151 16.71 5.11 -6.93
N LEU A 152 16.81 5.79 -8.07
CA LEU A 152 17.92 6.69 -8.41
C LEU A 152 17.47 8.13 -8.15
N LYS A 153 18.11 8.82 -7.19
CA LYS A 153 17.69 10.17 -6.74
C LYS A 153 17.88 11.25 -7.80
N SER A 154 18.89 11.13 -8.65
CA SER A 154 19.06 11.95 -9.87
C SER A 154 20.13 11.33 -10.77
N GLU A 155 20.20 11.78 -12.03
CA GLU A 155 21.29 11.43 -12.96
C GLU A 155 22.69 11.87 -12.46
N GLN A 156 22.75 12.79 -11.48
CA GLN A 156 23.99 13.37 -10.96
C GLN A 156 24.44 12.76 -9.62
N ASN A 157 23.53 12.08 -8.91
CA ASN A 157 23.81 11.52 -7.59
C ASN A 157 23.38 10.05 -7.55
N ASN A 158 24.31 9.20 -8.01
CA ASN A 158 24.11 7.78 -8.31
C ASN A 158 24.00 6.85 -7.10
N ALA A 159 23.94 7.37 -5.87
CA ALA A 159 23.76 6.53 -4.70
C ALA A 159 22.34 5.94 -4.69
N PRO A 160 22.19 4.62 -4.94
CA PRO A 160 20.87 4.04 -5.06
C PRO A 160 20.20 3.92 -3.70
N HIS A 161 18.93 4.32 -3.62
CA HIS A 161 18.11 4.02 -2.46
C HIS A 161 17.23 2.81 -2.74
N CYS A 162 17.66 1.67 -2.24
CA CYS A 162 16.84 0.47 -2.17
C CYS A 162 16.03 0.45 -0.88
N LEU A 163 14.74 0.16 -0.98
CA LEU A 163 13.90 -0.18 0.18
C LEU A 163 14.31 -1.53 0.79
#